data_AF-X1GAH8-F1
#
_entry.id   AF-X1GAH8-F1
#
_cell.length_a   1.000
_cell.length_b   1.000
_cell.length_c   1.000
_cell.angle_alpha   90.00
_cell.angle_beta   90.00
_cell.angle_gamma   90.00
#
_symmetry.space_group_name_H-M   'P 1'
#
loop_
_entity.id
_entity.type
_entity.pdbx_description
1 polymer ?
#
loop_
_entity_poly.entity_id
_entity_poly.type
_entity_poly.pdbx_seq_one_letter_code
_entity_poly.pdbx_strand_id
1 'polypeptide(L)' 'IGEIKIFPMFHPSYLLRNEATYLGSPKDLTWKDIITLKKAIDEL' A
#
# COMPACT_ATOMS: atom_id res chain seq x y z
N ILE A 1 -13.35 -13.05 -18.66
CA ILE A 1 -12.15 -13.20 -17.81
C ILE A 1 -11.51 -11.84 -17.74
N GLY A 2 -11.65 -10.97 -16.75
CA GLY A 2 -12.38 -10.90 -15.48
C GLY A 2 -11.91 -9.56 -14.89
N GLU A 3 -12.80 -8.58 -14.73
CA GLU A 3 -12.46 -7.15 -14.54
C GLU A 3 -11.99 -6.79 -13.12
N ILE A 4 -11.22 -7.68 -12.48
CA ILE A 4 -10.73 -7.46 -11.12
C ILE A 4 -9.43 -6.65 -11.19
N LYS A 5 -9.46 -5.43 -10.67
CA LYS A 5 -8.26 -4.60 -10.49
C LYS A 5 -7.45 -5.13 -9.30
N ILE A 6 -6.16 -5.39 -9.52
CA ILE A 6 -5.23 -5.89 -8.50
C ILE A 6 -4.25 -4.76 -8.14
N PHE A 7 -4.09 -4.50 -6.84
CA PHE A 7 -3.16 -3.49 -6.32
C PHE A 7 -2.21 -4.12 -5.29
N PRO A 8 -0.97 -4.47 -5.67
CA PRO A 8 -0.02 -5.10 -4.76
C PRO A 8 0.52 -4.09 -3.74
N MET A 9 0.70 -4.54 -2.50
CA MET A 9 1.26 -3.76 -1.39
C MET A 9 2.16 -4.64 -0.52
N PHE A 10 2.95 -4.02 0.37
CA PHE A 10 3.74 -4.78 1.34
C PHE A 10 2.85 -5.54 2.33
N HIS A 11 3.26 -6.78 2.64
CA HIS A 11 2.59 -7.57 3.67
C HIS A 11 2.83 -6.97 5.07
N PRO A 12 1.83 -6.93 5.98
CA PRO A 12 2.00 -6.36 7.32
C PRO A 12 3.19 -6.94 8.10
N SER A 13 3.43 -8.25 8.02
CA SER A 13 4.59 -8.88 8.69
C SER A 13 5.94 -8.38 8.17
N TYR A 14 6.02 -7.89 6.93
CA TYR A 14 7.25 -7.28 6.40
C TYR A 14 7.52 -5.93 7.09
N LEU A 15 6.47 -5.15 7.35
CA LEU A 15 6.56 -3.85 8.04
C LEU A 15 6.94 -3.99 9.52
N LEU A 16 6.51 -5.07 10.17
CA LEU A 16 6.88 -5.36 11.56
C LEU A 16 8.38 -5.67 11.72
N ARG A 17 9.00 -6.26 10.69
CA ARG A 17 10.45 -6.56 10.67
C ARG A 17 11.29 -5.38 10.21
N ASN A 18 10.70 -4.38 9.56
CA ASN A 18 11.37 -3.22 8.99
C ASN A 18 10.73 -1.96 9.54
N GLU A 19 11.15 -1.57 10.74
CA GLU A 19 10.47 -0.53 11.52
C GLU A 19 10.72 0.91 11.05
N ALA A 20 11.60 1.09 10.06
CA ALA A 20 12.03 2.38 9.52
C ALA A 20 10.89 3.35 9.17
N THR A 21 11.06 4.61 9.54
CA THR A 21 10.09 5.71 9.36
C THR A 21 10.61 6.85 8.46
N TYR A 22 11.78 6.69 7.83
CA TYR A 22 12.31 7.67 6.89
C TYR A 22 11.51 7.70 5.58
N LEU A 23 11.60 8.80 4.84
CA LEU A 23 10.91 8.95 3.56
C LEU A 23 11.39 7.89 2.55
N GLY A 24 10.44 7.12 1.98
CA GLY A 24 10.75 5.97 1.12
C GLY A 24 10.96 4.65 1.88
N SER A 25 10.80 4.62 3.20
CA SER A 25 10.76 3.36 3.95
C SER A 25 9.54 2.51 3.54
N PRO A 26 9.54 1.19 3.83
CA PRO A 26 8.38 0.34 3.56
C PRO A 26 7.08 0.87 4.15
N LYS A 27 7.14 1.48 5.34
CA LYS A 27 5.95 2.07 5.99
C LYS A 27 5.47 3.33 5.29
N ASP A 28 6.37 4.21 4.85
CA ASP A 28 6.03 5.40 4.08
C ASP A 28 5.39 5.04 2.73
N LEU A 29 5.95 4.04 2.05
CA LEU A 29 5.41 3.51 0.79
C LEU A 29 4.02 2.90 0.99
N THR A 30 3.84 2.03 2.00
CA THR A 30 2.51 1.46 2.31
C THR A 30 1.47 2.52 2.67
N TRP A 31 1.88 3.59 3.36
CA TRP A 31 0.96 4.69 3.68
C TRP A 31 0.46 5.41 2.42
N LYS A 32 1.36 5.71 1.48
CA LYS A 32 1.01 6.31 0.17
C LYS A 32 0.13 5.38 -0.66
N ASP A 33 0.41 4.09 -0.62
CA ASP A 33 -0.37 3.05 -1.28
C ASP A 33 -1.82 3.03 -0.76
N ILE A 34 -2.03 3.06 0.57
CA ILE A 34 -3.37 3.09 1.18
C ILE A 34 -4.16 4.32 0.75
N ILE A 35 -3.53 5.50 0.72
CA ILE A 35 -4.19 6.74 0.27
C ILE A 35 -4.61 6.61 -1.21
N THR A 36 -3.74 6.07 -2.04
CA THR A 36 -4.00 5.84 -3.47
C THR A 36 -5.14 4.84 -3.67
N LEU A 37 -5.11 3.73 -2.93
CA LEU A 37 -6.16 2.71 -2.97
C LEU A 37 -7.51 3.29 -2.55
N LYS A 38 -7.55 4.09 -1.48
CA LYS A 38 -8.77 4.76 -1.04
C LYS A 38 -9.35 5.65 -2.12
N LYS A 39 -8.53 6.51 -2.74
CA LYS A 39 -8.98 7.38 -3.86
C LYS A 39 -9.52 6.56 -5.02
N ALA A 40 -8.83 5.49 -5.41
CA ALA A 40 -9.26 4.63 -6.50
C ALA A 40 -10.58 3.92 -6.20
N ILE A 41 -10.85 3.57 -4.94
CA ILE A 41 -12.14 3.01 -4.49
C ILE A 41 -13.23 4.08 -4.48
N ASP A 42 -12.93 5.30 -4.04
CA ASP A 42 -13.88 6.41 -4.02
C ASP A 42 -14.28 6.87 -5.44
N GLU A 43 -13.42 6.64 -6.44
CA GLU A 43 -13.64 6.98 -7.87
C GLU A 43 -14.28 5.83 -8.70
N LEU A 44 -14.52 4.66 -8.10
CA LEU A 44 -15.13 3.49 -8.73
C LEU A 44 -16.66 3.49 -8.58
#